data_AF-F2DRI1-F1
#
_entry.id   AF-F2DRI1-F1
#
_cell.length_a   1.000
_cell.length_b   1.000
_cell.length_c   1.000
_cell.angle_alpha   90.00
_cell.angle_beta   90.00
_cell.angle_gamma   90.00
#
_symmetry.space_group_name_H-M   'P 1'
#
loop_
_entity.id
_entity.type
_entity.pdbx_description
1 polymer ?
#
loop_
_entity_poly.entity_id
_entity_poly.type
_entity_poly.pdbx_seq_one_letter_code
_entity_poly.pdbx_strand_id
1 'polypeptide(L)'
;GQRLDGKVGTRAVVKHSLPGAGFTLDQLNKLFAVNGLTQTDMIALSGGHTIGVTHCDKFVRRLYTFKGARPQYSPPMNLAFLRQMRGTCPLNYSPATVAMLDAVTPSSPPWPSSAASGSRPPAPTARSGGSAPRSTNINISW
;
A
#
# COMPACT_ATOMS: atom_id res chain seq x y z
N GLY A 1 17.86 -23.30 -1.90
CA GLY A 1 17.92 -23.67 -3.33
C GLY A 1 18.82 -22.70 -4.06
N GLN A 2 19.68 -23.18 -4.94
CA GLN A 2 20.67 -22.33 -5.61
C GLN A 2 20.00 -21.57 -6.77
N ARG A 3 19.72 -20.27 -6.57
CA ARG A 3 19.41 -19.34 -7.67
C ARG A 3 20.71 -18.71 -8.16
N LEU A 4 20.83 -18.51 -9.47
CA LEU A 4 21.95 -17.79 -10.08
C LEU A 4 21.52 -16.36 -10.42
N ASP A 5 22.49 -15.45 -10.50
CA ASP A 5 22.23 -14.04 -10.81
C ASP A 5 21.97 -13.83 -12.32
N GLY A 6 20.94 -13.02 -12.61
CA GLY A 6 20.64 -12.60 -13.98
C GLY A 6 21.67 -11.58 -14.48
N LYS A 7 22.16 -11.78 -15.71
CA LYS A 7 23.18 -10.89 -16.33
C LYS A 7 22.60 -9.78 -17.21
N VAL A 8 21.28 -9.75 -17.39
CA VAL A 8 20.59 -8.81 -18.29
C VAL A 8 19.38 -8.22 -17.57
N GLY A 9 19.26 -6.90 -17.58
CA GLY A 9 18.10 -6.17 -17.08
C GLY A 9 17.71 -5.06 -18.05
N THR A 10 16.42 -4.94 -18.37
CA THR A 10 15.90 -3.88 -19.24
C THR A 10 14.81 -3.10 -18.54
N ARG A 11 14.87 -1.76 -18.63
CA ARG A 11 13.85 -0.88 -18.05
C ARG A 11 12.46 -1.10 -18.66
N ALA A 12 12.41 -1.55 -19.92
CA ALA A 12 11.17 -1.81 -20.63
C ALA A 12 10.35 -2.93 -19.98
N VAL A 13 11.00 -4.01 -19.54
CA VAL A 13 10.32 -5.14 -18.89
C VAL A 13 9.66 -4.72 -17.57
N VAL A 14 10.33 -3.87 -16.78
CA VAL A 14 9.83 -3.42 -15.47
C VAL A 14 8.45 -2.76 -15.55
N LYS A 15 8.18 -1.96 -16.59
CA LYS A 15 6.93 -1.20 -16.71
C LYS A 15 5.68 -2.08 -16.83
N HIS A 16 5.83 -3.31 -17.31
CA HIS A 16 4.71 -4.22 -17.57
C HIS A 16 4.67 -5.40 -16.59
N SER A 17 5.71 -5.56 -15.77
CA SER A 17 5.86 -6.70 -14.85
C SER A 17 5.60 -6.35 -13.39
N LEU A 18 5.48 -5.05 -13.03
CA LEU A 18 5.25 -4.64 -11.65
C LEU A 18 3.85 -4.05 -11.44
N PRO A 19 3.16 -4.42 -10.35
CA PRO A 19 1.87 -3.84 -10.00
C PRO A 19 2.03 -2.38 -9.55
N GLY A 20 1.12 -1.51 -9.99
CA GLY A 20 1.02 -0.14 -9.51
C GLY A 20 0.05 -0.02 -8.33
N ALA A 21 0.26 0.97 -7.45
CA ALA A 21 -0.62 1.26 -6.31
C ALA A 21 -2.07 1.65 -6.71
N GLY A 22 -2.31 1.98 -7.98
CA GLY A 22 -3.64 2.30 -8.51
C GLY A 22 -4.32 1.15 -9.25
N PHE A 23 -3.77 -0.07 -9.24
CA PHE A 23 -4.33 -1.19 -10.00
C PHE A 23 -5.63 -1.71 -9.36
N THR A 24 -6.59 -2.10 -10.21
CA THR A 24 -7.79 -2.82 -9.76
C THR A 24 -7.46 -4.27 -9.40
N LEU A 25 -8.34 -4.94 -8.65
CA LEU A 25 -8.20 -6.37 -8.33
C LEU A 25 -8.02 -7.23 -9.59
N ASP A 26 -8.77 -6.95 -10.67
CA ASP A 26 -8.64 -7.68 -11.93
C ASP A 26 -7.28 -7.47 -12.61
N GLN A 27 -6.74 -6.24 -12.53
CA GLN A 27 -5.41 -5.94 -13.04
C GLN A 27 -4.32 -6.66 -12.23
N LEU A 28 -4.46 -6.71 -10.90
CA LEU A 28 -3.57 -7.47 -10.02
C LEU A 28 -3.65 -8.97 -10.32
N ASN A 29 -4.85 -9.54 -10.36
CA ASN A 29 -5.07 -10.95 -10.70
C ASN A 29 -4.43 -11.32 -12.04
N LYS A 30 -4.64 -10.50 -13.07
CA LYS A 30 -4.06 -10.73 -14.40
C LYS A 30 -2.53 -10.70 -14.36
N LEU A 31 -1.94 -9.74 -13.66
CA LEU A 31 -0.48 -9.62 -13.56
C LEU A 31 0.16 -10.78 -12.79
N PHE A 32 -0.46 -11.21 -11.69
CA PHE A 32 0.02 -12.37 -10.91
C PHE A 32 -0.14 -13.68 -11.69
N ALA A 33 -1.24 -13.84 -12.44
CA ALA A 33 -1.46 -15.01 -13.29
C ALA A 33 -0.41 -15.16 -14.39
N VAL A 34 0.10 -14.06 -14.96
CA VAL A 34 1.23 -14.08 -15.94
C VAL A 34 2.50 -14.68 -15.32
N ASN A 35 2.63 -14.66 -14.00
CA ASN A 35 3.76 -15.25 -13.26
C ASN A 35 3.42 -16.62 -12.64
N GLY A 36 2.30 -17.24 -13.02
CA GLY A 36 1.86 -18.53 -12.49
C GLY A 36 1.36 -18.47 -11.04
N LEU A 37 1.00 -17.28 -10.54
CA LEU A 37 0.49 -17.09 -9.18
C LEU A 37 -1.03 -16.98 -9.18
N THR A 38 -1.67 -17.63 -8.21
CA THR A 38 -3.11 -17.61 -8.02
C THR A 38 -3.57 -16.33 -7.31
N GLN A 39 -4.89 -16.09 -7.26
CA GLN A 39 -5.44 -15.00 -6.45
C GLN A 39 -5.11 -15.19 -4.96
N THR A 40 -5.09 -16.43 -4.46
CA THR A 40 -4.68 -16.72 -3.08
C THR A 40 -3.24 -16.31 -2.82
N ASP A 41 -2.33 -16.59 -3.76
CA ASP A 41 -0.93 -16.16 -3.67
C ASP A 41 -0.82 -14.64 -3.67
N MET A 42 -1.59 -13.95 -4.52
CA MET A 42 -1.65 -12.49 -4.56
C MET A 42 -2.11 -11.90 -3.22
N ILE A 43 -3.16 -12.46 -2.61
CA ILE A 43 -3.65 -12.04 -1.30
C ILE A 43 -2.59 -12.30 -0.21
N ALA A 44 -1.98 -13.48 -0.21
CA ALA A 44 -0.95 -13.85 0.76
C ALA A 44 0.28 -12.93 0.66
N LEU A 45 0.76 -12.67 -0.56
CA LEU A 45 1.92 -11.80 -0.82
C LEU A 45 1.62 -10.33 -0.51
N SER A 46 0.36 -9.90 -0.60
CA SER A 46 -0.06 -8.57 -0.16
C SER A 46 0.07 -8.36 1.34
N GLY A 47 0.19 -9.44 2.13
CA GLY A 47 0.56 -9.40 3.54
C GLY A 47 1.94 -8.80 3.81
N GLY A 48 2.80 -8.69 2.79
CA GLY A 48 4.09 -8.00 2.87
C GLY A 48 3.97 -6.50 3.22
N HIS A 49 2.78 -5.90 3.08
CA HIS A 49 2.54 -4.52 3.49
C HIS A 49 2.38 -4.32 5.01
N THR A 50 2.51 -5.38 5.81
CA THR A 50 2.54 -5.25 7.28
C THR A 50 3.83 -4.61 7.81
N ILE A 51 4.86 -4.49 6.97
CA ILE A 51 6.18 -3.95 7.32
C ILE A 51 6.57 -2.88 6.30
N GLY A 52 7.22 -1.81 6.78
CA GLY A 52 7.82 -0.80 5.92
C GLY A 52 6.97 0.46 5.69
N VAL A 53 7.37 1.21 4.67
CA VAL A 53 6.86 2.55 4.39
C VAL A 53 6.53 2.74 2.91
N THR A 54 5.67 3.70 2.62
CA THR A 54 5.35 4.14 1.25
C THR A 54 5.37 5.66 1.16
N HIS A 55 5.79 6.19 0.01
CA HIS A 55 5.77 7.63 -0.24
C HIS A 55 4.34 8.14 -0.42
N CYS A 56 4.08 9.35 0.06
CA CYS A 56 2.76 9.97 -0.02
C CYS A 56 2.20 10.04 -1.46
N ASP A 57 3.07 10.18 -2.47
CA ASP A 57 2.66 10.25 -3.89
C ASP A 57 1.90 9.01 -4.38
N LYS A 58 2.09 7.86 -3.72
CA LYS A 58 1.43 6.60 -4.09
C LYS A 58 -0.05 6.56 -3.73
N PHE A 59 -0.48 7.30 -2.71
CA PHE A 59 -1.85 7.17 -2.18
C PHE A 59 -2.54 8.49 -1.84
N VAL A 60 -1.87 9.64 -1.90
CA VAL A 60 -2.45 10.97 -1.55
C VAL A 60 -3.72 11.30 -2.34
N ARG A 61 -3.87 10.77 -3.56
CA ARG A 61 -5.08 10.93 -4.38
C ARG A 61 -6.34 10.33 -3.75
N ARG A 62 -6.17 9.40 -2.80
CA ARG A 62 -7.25 8.75 -2.04
C ARG A 62 -7.61 9.52 -0.78
N LEU A 63 -6.70 10.36 -0.29
CA LEU A 63 -6.91 11.19 0.89
C LEU A 63 -7.68 12.47 0.59
N TYR A 64 -7.64 12.97 -0.64
CA TYR A 64 -8.23 14.25 -1.01
C TYR A 64 -9.10 14.12 -2.26
N THR A 65 -10.18 14.89 -2.30
CA THR A 65 -11.03 15.02 -3.48
C THR A 65 -10.45 16.10 -4.40
N PHE A 66 -10.12 15.74 -5.63
CA PHE A 66 -9.61 16.67 -6.63
C PHE A 66 -10.69 16.96 -7.67
N LYS A 67 -10.93 18.23 -7.97
CA LYS A 67 -11.86 18.63 -9.05
C LYS A 67 -11.36 18.05 -10.38
N GLY A 68 -12.25 17.38 -11.12
CA GLY A 68 -11.92 16.72 -12.39
C GLY A 68 -11.23 15.36 -12.27
N ALA A 69 -10.98 14.84 -11.06
CA ALA A 69 -10.58 13.46 -10.90
C ALA A 69 -11.73 12.52 -11.27
N ARG A 70 -11.44 11.48 -12.06
CA ARG A 70 -12.38 10.37 -12.23
C ARG A 70 -12.69 9.82 -10.83
N PRO A 71 -13.96 9.48 -10.51
CA PRO A 71 -14.27 8.78 -9.28
C PRO A 71 -13.40 7.54 -9.20
N GLN A 72 -12.37 7.56 -8.35
CA GLN A 72 -11.70 6.33 -7.99
C GLN A 72 -12.70 5.63 -7.07
N TYR A 73 -13.20 4.47 -7.50
CA TYR A 73 -14.01 3.63 -6.63
C TYR A 73 -13.11 3.10 -5.51
N SER A 74 -12.85 3.94 -4.53
CA SER A 74 -12.33 3.54 -3.24
C SER A 74 -13.53 3.29 -2.36
N PRO A 75 -13.63 2.14 -1.68
CA PRO A 75 -14.54 1.99 -0.57
C PRO A 75 -14.40 3.19 0.39
N PRO A 76 -15.47 3.60 1.08
CA PRO A 76 -15.40 4.70 2.03
C PRO A 76 -14.34 4.42 3.09
N MET A 77 -13.35 5.31 3.20
CA MET A 77 -12.28 5.23 4.19
C MET A 77 -12.83 5.66 5.56
N ASN A 78 -12.38 5.01 6.63
CA ASN A 78 -12.71 5.44 7.99
C ASN A 78 -12.28 6.91 8.20
N LEU A 79 -13.18 7.76 8.71
CA LEU A 79 -12.93 9.20 8.81
C LEU A 79 -11.82 9.56 9.80
N ALA A 80 -11.63 8.81 10.88
CA ALA A 80 -10.53 9.01 11.82
C ALA A 80 -9.19 8.65 11.17
N PHE A 81 -9.14 7.52 10.46
CA PHE A 81 -7.97 7.11 9.69
C PHE A 81 -7.63 8.11 8.59
N LEU A 82 -8.64 8.60 7.86
CA LEU A 82 -8.47 9.64 6.85
C LEU A 82 -7.85 10.92 7.43
N ARG A 83 -8.32 11.37 8.59
CA ARG A 83 -7.75 12.55 9.27
C ARG A 83 -6.30 12.30 9.70
N GLN A 84 -6.01 11.13 10.26
CA GLN A 84 -4.65 10.74 10.62
C GLN A 84 -3.71 10.78 9.40
N MET A 85 -4.11 10.15 8.29
CA MET A 85 -3.32 10.09 7.07
C MET A 85 -3.14 11.47 6.41
N ARG A 86 -4.12 12.36 6.49
CA ARG A 86 -3.97 13.76 6.03
C ARG A 86 -2.95 14.54 6.87
N GLY A 87 -2.82 14.23 8.16
CA GLY A 87 -1.77 14.78 9.02
C GLY A 87 -0.37 14.29 8.64
N THR A 88 -0.24 13.01 8.28
CA THR A 88 1.02 12.43 7.81
C THR A 88 1.39 12.89 6.39
N CYS A 89 0.42 12.96 5.49
CA CYS A 89 0.57 13.36 4.09
C CYS A 89 -0.32 14.57 3.77
N PRO A 90 0.12 15.80 4.12
CA PRO A 90 -0.57 17.02 3.72
C PRO A 90 -0.48 17.23 2.20
N LEU A 91 -1.31 18.09 1.59
CA LEU A 91 -1.28 18.34 0.14
C LEU A 91 0.08 18.84 -0.37
N ASN A 92 0.80 19.59 0.45
CA ASN A 92 2.14 20.13 0.20
C ASN A 92 3.25 19.25 0.84
N TYR A 93 3.14 17.94 0.70
CA TYR A 93 4.14 16.99 1.19
C TYR A 93 5.48 17.12 0.43
N SER A 94 6.59 16.80 1.11
CA SER A 94 7.90 16.65 0.46
C SER A 94 7.95 15.31 -0.27
N PRO A 95 8.62 15.17 -1.43
CA PRO A 95 8.81 13.88 -2.10
C PRO A 95 9.42 12.79 -1.19
N ALA A 96 10.20 13.20 -0.17
CA ALA A 96 10.79 12.29 0.80
C ALA A 96 9.83 11.85 1.92
N THR A 97 8.65 12.48 2.04
CA THR A 97 7.68 12.13 3.08
C THR A 97 7.07 10.75 2.81
N VAL A 98 7.10 9.92 3.85
CA VAL A 98 6.58 8.55 3.84
C VAL A 98 5.56 8.34 4.94
N ALA A 99 4.68 7.37 4.74
CA ALA A 99 3.78 6.82 5.75
C ALA A 99 4.06 5.33 5.96
N MET A 100 3.77 4.82 7.16
CA MET A 100 3.81 3.39 7.44
C MET A 100 2.75 2.66 6.63
N LEU A 101 3.10 1.50 6.07
CA LEU A 101 2.13 0.66 5.35
C LEU A 101 1.13 -0.01 6.30
N ASP A 102 1.53 -0.25 7.56
CA ASP A 102 0.66 -0.72 8.63
C ASP A 102 0.47 0.39 9.69
N ALA A 103 -0.76 0.86 9.82
CA ALA A 103 -1.14 1.89 10.79
C ALA A 103 -1.44 1.34 12.19
N VAL A 104 -1.63 0.02 12.33
CA VAL A 104 -1.95 -0.65 13.59
C VAL A 104 -0.68 -1.12 14.28
N THR A 105 0.18 -1.83 13.55
CA THR A 105 1.44 -2.39 14.05
C THR A 105 2.64 -1.92 13.21
N PRO A 106 2.97 -0.61 13.25
CA PRO A 106 4.04 -0.06 12.43
C PRO A 106 5.39 -0.65 12.82
N SER A 107 6.02 -1.33 11.86
CA SER A 107 7.40 -1.79 11.96
C SER A 107 8.21 -1.25 10.78
N SER A 108 9.19 -0.39 11.08
CA SER A 108 10.15 0.06 10.08
C SER A 108 11.29 -0.97 10.00
N PRO A 109 11.70 -1.42 8.80
CA PRO A 109 12.95 -2.16 8.67
C PRO A 109 14.13 -1.32 9.20
N PRO A 110 15.25 -1.94 9.63
CA PRO A 110 16.33 -1.28 10.38
C PRO A 110 17.20 -0.29 9.56
N TRP A 111 16.69 0.28 8.46
CA TRP A 111 17.41 1.27 7.66
C TRP A 111 17.56 2.60 8.41
N PRO A 112 18.71 3.31 8.31
CA PRO A 112 18.96 4.55 9.03
C PRO A 112 17.94 5.64 8.66
N SER A 113 17.26 6.15 9.69
CA SER A 113 16.02 6.94 9.71
C SER A 113 16.06 8.34 9.09
N SER A 114 16.73 8.55 7.97
CA SER A 114 16.80 9.87 7.33
C SER A 114 15.48 10.27 6.60
N ALA A 115 14.47 9.40 6.56
CA ALA A 115 13.18 9.66 5.89
C ALA A 115 11.97 9.83 6.83
N ALA A 116 12.11 9.59 8.14
CA ALA A 116 10.98 9.60 9.07
C ALA A 116 10.89 10.91 9.87
N SER A 117 10.68 12.04 9.21
CA SER A 117 10.28 13.30 9.87
C SER A 117 8.76 13.42 10.02
N GLY A 118 8.05 12.29 10.14
CA GLY A 118 6.61 12.21 10.37
C GLY A 118 6.34 11.83 11.82
N SER A 119 5.66 12.71 12.54
CA SER A 119 5.20 12.50 13.92
C SER A 119 4.56 11.12 14.12
N ARG A 120 5.12 10.36 15.07
CA ARG A 120 4.63 9.06 15.54
C ARG A 120 3.14 9.18 15.92
N PRO A 121 2.22 8.40 15.33
CA PRO A 121 0.83 8.42 15.77
C PRO A 121 0.70 7.87 17.21
N PRO A 122 -0.28 8.34 17.99
CA PRO A 122 -0.56 7.78 19.30
C PRO A 122 -1.00 6.31 19.17
N ALA A 123 -0.52 5.46 20.07
CA ALA A 123 -0.83 4.03 20.07
C ALA A 123 -2.34 3.78 20.24
N PRO A 124 -2.95 2.84 19.51
CA PRO A 124 -4.32 2.43 19.77
C PRO A 124 -4.39 1.57 21.03
N THR A 125 -5.37 1.86 21.88
CA THR A 125 -5.76 1.00 23.01
C THR A 125 -6.42 -0.28 22.47
N ALA A 126 -5.93 -1.43 22.93
CA ALA A 126 -6.40 -2.74 22.51
C ALA A 126 -7.86 -2.97 22.92
N ARG A 127 -8.70 -3.45 22.00
CA ARG A 127 -9.97 -4.10 22.33
C ARG A 127 -10.12 -5.38 21.52
N SER A 128 -10.23 -6.49 22.24
CA SER A 128 -10.45 -7.84 21.74
C SER A 128 -11.89 -8.03 21.24
N GLY A 129 -12.05 -8.83 20.18
CA GLY A 129 -13.36 -9.29 19.71
C GLY A 129 -13.32 -9.74 18.26
N GLY A 130 -13.23 -11.06 18.03
CA GLY A 130 -13.27 -11.65 16.71
C GLY A 130 -14.67 -11.74 16.11
N SER A 131 -14.73 -11.74 14.78
CA SER A 131 -15.66 -12.49 13.92
C SER A 131 -15.32 -12.19 12.46
N ALA A 132 -15.07 -13.23 11.67
CA ALA A 132 -14.83 -13.11 10.23
C ALA A 132 -16.15 -12.88 9.48
N PRO A 133 -16.21 -11.97 8.49
CA PRO A 133 -17.25 -12.02 7.48
C PRO A 133 -16.73 -12.26 6.06
N ARG A 134 -17.57 -13.02 5.37
CA ARG A 134 -17.63 -13.48 3.98
C ARG A 134 -17.12 -12.54 2.89
N SER A 135 -16.72 -13.19 1.79
CA SER A 135 -16.38 -12.68 0.46
C SER A 135 -17.03 -11.35 0.11
N THR A 136 -16.22 -10.30 0.17
CA THR A 136 -16.49 -9.02 -0.46
C THR A 136 -15.26 -8.68 -1.29
N ASN A 137 -15.49 -8.11 -2.47
CA ASN A 137 -14.46 -7.69 -3.42
C ASN A 137 -13.27 -7.06 -2.70
N ILE A 138 -12.14 -7.78 -2.64
CA ILE A 138 -10.91 -7.31 -2.01
C ILE A 138 -10.28 -6.30 -2.96
N ASN A 139 -10.81 -5.08 -2.95
CA ASN A 139 -10.09 -3.94 -3.48
C ASN A 139 -9.00 -3.65 -2.46
N ILE A 140 -7.77 -4.14 -2.70
CA ILE A 140 -6.60 -3.91 -1.85
C ILE A 140 -6.41 -2.41 -1.79
N SER A 141 -7.05 -1.85 -0.78
CA SER A 141 -7.11 -0.45 -0.50
C SER A 141 -5.87 -0.16 0.30
N TRP A 142 -4.80 0.23 -0.41
CA TRP A 142 -3.67 0.98 0.14
C TRP A 142 -4.10 2.09 1.09
#